data_AF-A0A7J6C5P8-F1
#
_entry.id   AF-A0A7J6C5P8-F1
#
_cell.length_a   1.000
_cell.length_b   1.000
_cell.length_c   1.000
_cell.angle_alpha   90.00
_cell.angle_beta   90.00
_cell.angle_gamma   90.00
#
_symmetry.space_group_name_H-M   'P 1'
#
loop_
_entity.id
_entity.type
_entity.pdbx_description
1 polymer ?
#
loop_
_entity_poly.entity_id
_entity_poly.type
_entity_poly.pdbx_seq_one_letter_code
_entity_poly.pdbx_strand_id
1 'polypeptide(L)'
;MNSLSPEVALSRISSELRPLLCSVVRNGRVGLDSSSCLRITDLKSGCTSLMPGPCCDRFKLHIPYAGEILKWDIIFNAKDPELPPDFIFGEDADFLPEPSELPHLVSWDAGKPECLLQLVKELLQQYHQYQCQRLRDSSRLLFEYDSLLEDPNYGRSMEIYAGRKNSWTGEFSARFLLKLPVDFSNIPIYLLKDTAVDPGEDVALLSVSFEDAEATQVFPKLYLSPSIEHALGGSSALHIPAFPSGGCLIDYVPQVCQLLTNKVQYVIQGYHKRREYIAAFLSHFGMGVVEYDAVGFTKLTLLLMWKDFCFLVHVDLPLYFPRDQPTLTFQSIYHFTSSGQLYSQVQKSYPYSPRWDGNEMAKRAKDYFKSFIPQFQEGAFANGKL
;
A
#
# COMPACT_ATOMS: atom_id res chain seq x y z
N MET A 1 21.43 -5.10 -8.82
CA MET A 1 22.30 -3.96 -8.49
C MET A 1 21.72 -3.29 -7.26
N ASN A 2 22.46 -3.29 -6.15
CA ASN A 2 21.96 -2.74 -4.89
C ASN A 2 21.78 -1.22 -5.03
N SER A 3 20.54 -0.75 -4.95
CA SER A 3 20.23 0.68 -4.89
C SER A 3 20.87 1.26 -3.62
N LEU A 4 21.66 2.31 -3.76
CA LEU A 4 22.16 3.10 -2.63
C LEU A 4 20.97 3.65 -1.84
N SER A 5 21.03 3.60 -0.51
CA SER A 5 20.00 4.26 0.30
C SER A 5 20.05 5.78 0.06
N PRO A 6 18.92 6.49 0.18
CA PRO A 6 18.90 7.92 -0.11
C PRO A 6 19.85 8.72 0.79
N GLU A 7 20.03 8.29 2.04
CA GLU A 7 20.98 8.91 2.97
C GLU A 7 22.44 8.81 2.47
N VAL A 8 22.83 7.64 1.95
CA VAL A 8 24.17 7.45 1.39
C VAL A 8 24.35 8.27 0.12
N ALA A 9 23.32 8.35 -0.74
CA ALA A 9 23.35 9.21 -1.92
C ALA A 9 23.54 10.69 -1.53
N LEU A 10 22.75 11.20 -0.59
CA LEU A 10 22.80 12.60 -0.13
C LEU A 10 24.15 12.98 0.52
N SER A 11 24.84 12.01 1.14
CA SER A 11 26.17 12.25 1.75
C SER A 11 27.26 12.58 0.72
N ARG A 12 27.08 12.17 -0.55
CA ARG A 12 28.06 12.35 -1.63
C ARG A 12 27.83 13.63 -2.45
N ILE A 13 26.64 14.22 -2.35
CA ILE A 13 26.24 15.43 -3.06
C ILE A 13 26.92 16.66 -2.43
N SER A 14 27.27 17.64 -3.28
CA SER A 14 27.76 18.97 -2.86
C SER A 14 26.86 19.57 -1.77
N SER A 15 27.45 20.22 -0.76
CA SER A 15 26.71 20.75 0.40
C SER A 15 25.60 21.71 0.00
N GLU A 16 25.87 22.59 -0.97
CA GLU A 16 24.93 23.62 -1.44
C GLU A 16 23.73 23.03 -2.18
N LEU A 17 23.90 21.91 -2.90
CA LEU A 17 22.81 21.25 -3.65
C LEU A 17 22.00 20.28 -2.79
N ARG A 18 22.53 19.88 -1.63
CA ARG A 18 21.92 18.87 -0.76
C ARG A 18 20.49 19.24 -0.32
N PRO A 19 20.16 20.49 0.05
CA PRO A 19 18.78 20.85 0.43
C PRO A 19 17.76 20.56 -0.66
N LEU A 20 18.10 20.83 -1.93
CA LEU A 20 17.24 20.58 -3.09
C LEU A 20 16.94 19.08 -3.23
N LEU A 21 17.98 18.24 -3.18
CA LEU A 21 17.82 16.80 -3.32
C LEU A 21 17.16 16.16 -2.09
N CYS A 22 17.39 16.70 -0.89
CA CYS A 22 16.69 16.28 0.32
C CYS A 22 15.18 16.46 0.18
N SER A 23 14.74 17.60 -0.36
CA SER A 23 13.34 17.85 -0.66
C SER A 23 12.80 16.83 -1.67
N VAL A 24 13.50 16.60 -2.79
CA VAL A 24 13.10 15.61 -3.81
C VAL A 24 12.98 14.20 -3.23
N VAL A 25 13.92 13.77 -2.40
CA VAL A 25 13.90 12.41 -1.83
C VAL A 25 12.82 12.25 -0.76
N ARG A 26 12.62 13.26 0.10
CA ARG A 26 11.72 13.18 1.26
C ARG A 26 10.28 13.53 0.90
N ASN A 27 10.10 14.52 0.04
CA ASN A 27 8.82 15.10 -0.33
C ASN A 27 8.41 14.74 -1.77
N GLY A 28 9.28 14.05 -2.54
CA GLY A 28 9.05 13.68 -3.93
C GLY A 28 8.09 12.51 -4.09
N ARG A 29 6.88 12.69 -3.61
CA ARG A 29 5.72 11.98 -4.13
C ARG A 29 5.27 12.77 -5.35
N VAL A 30 5.50 12.21 -6.53
CA VAL A 30 5.05 12.81 -7.78
C VAL A 30 4.22 11.80 -8.54
N GLY A 31 3.17 12.29 -9.17
CA GLY A 31 2.21 11.44 -9.87
C GLY A 31 1.30 10.65 -8.94
N LEU A 32 0.56 9.71 -9.54
CA LEU A 32 -0.39 8.84 -8.85
C LEU A 32 0.27 7.68 -8.14
N ASP A 33 1.39 7.17 -8.68
CA ASP A 33 2.20 6.11 -8.06
C ASP A 33 3.08 6.63 -6.90
N SER A 34 2.54 7.59 -6.15
CA SER A 34 3.13 8.20 -4.96
C SER A 34 3.48 7.21 -3.83
N SER A 35 3.08 5.94 -3.98
CA SER A 35 3.51 4.83 -3.12
C SER A 35 4.99 4.48 -3.30
N SER A 36 5.56 4.78 -4.47
CA SER A 36 6.99 4.64 -4.74
C SER A 36 7.66 6.02 -4.76
N CYS A 37 8.66 6.20 -3.88
CA CYS A 37 9.38 7.47 -3.78
C CYS A 37 10.29 7.67 -5.00
N LEU A 38 10.52 8.93 -5.38
CA LEU A 38 11.59 9.29 -6.30
C LEU A 38 12.92 8.68 -5.84
N ARG A 39 13.65 8.03 -6.76
CA ARG A 39 14.95 7.41 -6.46
C ARG A 39 16.06 8.07 -7.24
N ILE A 40 17.21 8.24 -6.59
CA ILE A 40 18.40 8.82 -7.20
C ILE A 40 19.44 7.72 -7.40
N THR A 41 19.98 7.62 -8.60
CA THR A 41 21.04 6.69 -8.99
C THR A 41 22.12 7.41 -9.81
N ASP A 42 23.17 6.69 -10.19
CA ASP A 42 24.23 7.18 -11.09
C ASP A 42 24.86 8.52 -10.69
N LEU A 43 25.15 8.71 -9.40
CA LEU A 43 25.82 9.92 -8.92
C LEU A 43 27.23 10.04 -9.52
N LYS A 44 27.48 11.17 -10.19
CA LYS A 44 28.77 11.55 -10.75
C LYS A 44 29.14 12.97 -10.30
N SER A 45 30.44 13.27 -10.34
CA SER A 45 30.94 14.64 -10.20
C SER A 45 31.31 15.17 -11.57
N GLY A 46 30.82 16.36 -11.91
CA GLY A 46 31.31 17.18 -13.01
C GLY A 46 32.56 17.99 -12.69
N CYS A 47 33.02 17.93 -11.43
CA CYS A 47 34.21 18.64 -10.98
C CYS A 47 35.49 17.85 -11.28
N THR A 48 36.64 18.54 -11.17
CA THR A 48 37.95 17.89 -11.24
C THR A 48 38.11 16.87 -10.10
N SER A 49 38.74 15.73 -10.38
CA SER A 49 38.97 14.65 -9.40
C SER A 49 39.77 15.06 -8.14
N LEU A 50 40.43 16.22 -8.18
CA LEU A 50 41.19 16.79 -7.08
C LEU A 50 40.33 17.57 -6.07
N MET A 51 39.04 17.80 -6.33
CA MET A 51 38.14 18.49 -5.40
C MET A 51 37.94 17.65 -4.13
N PRO A 52 38.31 18.17 -2.95
CA PRO A 52 38.14 17.45 -1.70
C PRO A 52 36.67 17.45 -1.26
N GLY A 53 36.24 16.37 -0.62
CA GLY A 53 34.91 16.24 -0.03
C GLY A 53 33.77 15.93 -1.02
N PRO A 54 32.51 16.01 -0.56
CA PRO A 54 31.34 15.74 -1.39
C PRO A 54 31.22 16.76 -2.53
N CYS A 55 31.28 16.28 -3.77
CA CYS A 55 31.29 17.11 -4.97
C CYS A 55 30.45 16.53 -6.12
N CYS A 56 29.58 15.55 -5.84
CA CYS A 56 28.63 15.08 -6.84
C CYS A 56 27.54 16.13 -7.09
N ASP A 57 27.27 16.38 -8.36
CA ASP A 57 26.32 17.37 -8.88
C ASP A 57 25.51 16.84 -10.09
N ARG A 58 25.80 15.63 -10.56
CA ARG A 58 25.10 14.97 -11.67
C ARG A 58 24.54 13.65 -11.20
N PHE A 59 23.29 13.38 -11.54
CA PHE A 59 22.61 12.17 -11.10
C PHE A 59 21.46 11.81 -12.02
N LYS A 60 21.01 10.55 -11.92
CA LYS A 60 19.83 10.06 -12.62
C LYS A 60 18.66 9.98 -11.63
N LEU A 61 17.56 10.63 -11.96
CA LEU A 61 16.31 10.60 -11.22
C LEU A 61 15.39 9.55 -11.84
N HIS A 62 14.93 8.62 -11.01
CA HIS A 62 13.94 7.61 -11.35
C HIS A 62 12.58 8.09 -10.86
N ILE A 63 11.69 8.37 -11.81
CA ILE A 63 10.37 8.94 -11.57
C ILE A 63 9.31 7.87 -11.92
N PRO A 64 8.55 7.38 -10.93
CA PRO A 64 7.37 6.55 -11.19
C PRO A 64 6.30 7.37 -11.92
N TYR A 65 5.81 6.87 -13.04
CA TYR A 65 4.75 7.52 -13.82
C TYR A 65 3.96 6.47 -14.61
N ALA A 66 2.64 6.46 -14.48
CA ALA A 66 1.72 5.54 -15.15
C ALA A 66 2.11 4.04 -15.02
N GLY A 67 2.81 3.64 -13.94
CA GLY A 67 3.30 2.27 -13.74
C GLY A 67 4.58 1.92 -14.49
N GLU A 68 5.23 2.90 -15.12
CA GLU A 68 6.60 2.82 -15.64
C GLU A 68 7.56 3.65 -14.78
N ILE A 69 8.86 3.54 -15.04
CA ILE A 69 9.90 4.37 -14.39
C ILE A 69 10.60 5.21 -15.46
N LEU A 70 10.31 6.51 -15.48
CA LEU A 70 11.06 7.47 -16.26
C LEU A 70 12.45 7.66 -15.65
N LYS A 71 13.47 7.77 -16.49
CA LYS A 71 14.87 7.94 -16.07
C LYS A 71 15.41 9.22 -16.67
N TRP A 72 15.43 10.29 -15.88
CA TRP A 72 15.91 11.59 -16.32
C TRP A 72 17.27 11.88 -15.71
N ASP A 73 18.23 12.28 -16.54
CA ASP A 73 19.52 12.77 -16.03
C ASP A 73 19.38 14.25 -15.68
N ILE A 74 19.78 14.60 -14.46
CA ILE A 74 19.75 15.96 -13.93
C ILE A 74 21.19 16.40 -13.69
N ILE A 75 21.51 17.58 -14.22
CA ILE A 75 22.88 18.09 -14.25
C ILE A 75 22.90 19.46 -13.57
N PHE A 76 23.57 19.53 -12.42
CA PHE A 76 23.98 20.79 -11.80
C PHE A 76 25.48 21.03 -12.02
N ASN A 77 25.93 22.22 -11.61
CA ASN A 77 27.34 22.56 -11.47
C ASN A 77 27.62 22.93 -10.02
N ALA A 78 28.39 22.10 -9.31
CA ALA A 78 28.69 22.34 -7.89
C ALA A 78 29.44 23.66 -7.61
N LYS A 79 30.11 24.25 -8.60
CA LYS A 79 30.83 25.53 -8.45
C LYS A 79 29.91 26.74 -8.56
N ASP A 80 28.76 26.56 -9.22
CA ASP A 80 27.78 27.60 -9.50
C ASP A 80 26.38 27.11 -9.07
N PRO A 81 26.15 26.84 -7.76
CA PRO A 81 24.95 26.18 -7.26
C PRO A 81 23.66 27.00 -7.44
N GLU A 82 23.80 28.31 -7.67
CA GLU A 82 22.69 29.23 -7.94
C GLU A 82 22.08 29.05 -9.34
N LEU A 83 22.80 28.40 -10.26
CA LEU A 83 22.32 28.17 -11.63
C LEU A 83 21.27 27.04 -11.66
N PRO A 84 20.26 27.13 -12.55
CA PRO A 84 19.29 26.05 -12.74
C PRO A 84 19.94 24.79 -13.32
N PRO A 85 19.35 23.60 -13.10
CA PRO A 85 19.84 22.37 -13.68
C PRO A 85 19.46 22.21 -15.15
N ASP A 86 20.23 21.38 -15.86
CA ASP A 86 19.85 20.82 -17.16
C ASP A 86 19.22 19.43 -16.99
N PHE A 87 18.33 19.07 -17.94
CA PHE A 87 17.64 17.78 -17.97
C PHE A 87 17.90 17.03 -19.27
N ILE A 88 18.02 15.70 -19.18
CA ILE A 88 18.01 14.79 -20.33
C ILE A 88 16.94 13.73 -20.10
N PHE A 89 15.98 13.64 -21.03
CA PHE A 89 14.76 12.83 -20.89
C PHE A 89 14.91 11.37 -21.36
N GLY A 90 16.11 10.80 -21.22
CA GLY A 90 16.38 9.38 -21.48
C GLY A 90 16.00 8.94 -22.89
N GLU A 91 15.09 7.95 -22.98
CA GLU A 91 14.69 7.32 -24.25
C GLU A 91 13.65 8.14 -25.03
N ASP A 92 12.94 9.07 -24.39
CA ASP A 92 11.88 9.90 -24.99
C ASP A 92 12.45 11.16 -25.69
N ALA A 93 13.21 10.94 -26.77
CA ALA A 93 13.84 12.03 -27.54
C ALA A 93 12.84 13.05 -28.14
N ASP A 94 11.58 12.65 -28.34
CA ASP A 94 10.53 13.52 -28.90
C ASP A 94 9.80 14.35 -27.84
N PHE A 95 10.11 14.15 -26.54
CA PHE A 95 9.57 14.99 -25.48
C PHE A 95 10.35 16.32 -25.43
N LEU A 96 9.70 17.37 -25.91
CA LEU A 96 10.24 18.73 -25.98
C LEU A 96 9.39 19.64 -25.08
N PRO A 97 9.73 19.78 -23.78
CA PRO A 97 8.98 20.65 -22.89
C PRO A 97 9.13 22.11 -23.30
N GLU A 98 8.04 22.85 -23.24
CA GLU A 98 7.95 24.27 -23.55
C GLU A 98 8.48 25.10 -22.36
N PRO A 99 9.63 25.79 -22.49
CA PRO A 99 10.24 26.49 -21.37
C PRO A 99 9.36 27.62 -20.79
N SER A 100 8.50 28.21 -21.62
CA SER A 100 7.58 29.27 -21.16
C SER A 100 6.50 28.76 -20.20
N GLU A 101 6.24 27.46 -20.18
CA GLU A 101 5.32 26.79 -19.25
C GLU A 101 6.03 26.19 -18.02
N LEU A 102 7.29 26.56 -17.78
CA LEU A 102 8.08 26.12 -16.62
C LEU A 102 8.44 27.32 -15.71
N PRO A 103 7.50 27.90 -14.95
CA PRO A 103 7.76 29.10 -14.17
C PRO A 103 8.83 28.89 -13.08
N HIS A 104 8.99 27.68 -12.54
CA HIS A 104 10.07 27.39 -11.59
C HIS A 104 11.45 27.26 -12.25
N LEU A 105 11.53 27.05 -13.56
CA LEU A 105 12.77 27.17 -14.32
C LEU A 105 13.07 28.63 -14.67
N VAL A 106 12.07 29.36 -15.16
CA VAL A 106 12.20 30.77 -15.58
C VAL A 106 12.57 31.66 -14.39
N SER A 107 11.96 31.42 -13.23
CA SER A 107 12.23 32.13 -11.98
C SER A 107 12.92 31.21 -10.98
N TRP A 108 14.00 30.55 -11.41
CA TRP A 108 14.78 29.66 -10.57
C TRP A 108 15.30 30.37 -9.32
N ASP A 109 15.12 29.74 -8.17
CA ASP A 109 15.48 30.26 -6.84
C ASP A 109 16.11 29.13 -6.04
N ALA A 110 17.44 29.02 -6.08
CA ALA A 110 18.18 27.97 -5.38
C ALA A 110 18.10 28.11 -3.84
N GLY A 111 17.69 29.29 -3.33
CA GLY A 111 17.44 29.52 -1.91
C GLY A 111 16.21 28.79 -1.38
N LYS A 112 15.30 28.31 -2.25
CA LYS A 112 14.12 27.53 -1.87
C LYS A 112 14.37 26.04 -2.03
N PRO A 113 14.39 25.23 -0.94
CA PRO A 113 14.65 23.79 -1.02
C PRO A 113 13.72 23.01 -1.96
N GLU A 114 12.50 23.49 -2.17
CA GLU A 114 11.47 22.82 -2.97
C GLU A 114 11.55 23.14 -4.48
N CYS A 115 12.39 24.07 -4.92
CA CYS A 115 12.36 24.57 -6.31
C CYS A 115 12.63 23.46 -7.35
N LEU A 116 13.57 22.55 -7.06
CA LEU A 116 13.82 21.37 -7.90
C LEU A 116 12.61 20.45 -7.96
N LEU A 117 11.94 20.19 -6.83
CA LEU A 117 10.77 19.32 -6.80
C LEU A 117 9.61 19.94 -7.58
N GLN A 118 9.39 21.25 -7.47
CA GLN A 118 8.37 21.95 -8.25
C GLN A 118 8.67 21.89 -9.75
N LEU A 119 9.92 22.13 -10.15
CA LEU A 119 10.32 22.00 -11.55
C LEU A 119 10.09 20.58 -12.10
N VAL A 120 10.42 19.54 -11.32
CA VAL A 120 10.15 18.15 -11.70
C VAL A 120 8.64 17.90 -11.86
N LYS A 121 7.79 18.48 -10.98
CA LYS A 121 6.33 18.38 -11.10
C LYS A 121 5.80 19.05 -12.38
N GLU A 122 6.33 20.22 -12.73
CA GLU A 122 5.95 20.94 -13.95
C GLU A 122 6.36 20.17 -15.22
N LEU A 123 7.59 19.66 -15.24
CA LEU A 123 8.07 18.81 -16.33
C LEU A 123 7.22 17.55 -16.49
N LEU A 124 6.81 16.93 -15.38
CA LEU A 124 5.91 15.78 -15.43
C LEU A 124 4.50 16.12 -15.90
N GLN A 125 4.00 17.32 -15.57
CA GLN A 125 2.73 17.80 -16.10
C GLN A 125 2.80 17.98 -17.62
N GLN A 126 3.87 18.57 -18.14
CA GLN A 126 4.08 18.66 -19.59
C GLN A 126 4.29 17.28 -20.23
N TYR A 127 4.99 16.37 -19.56
CA TYR A 127 5.15 14.99 -20.01
C TYR A 127 3.79 14.27 -20.13
N HIS A 128 2.89 14.50 -19.16
CA HIS A 128 1.53 13.99 -19.23
C HIS A 128 0.78 14.53 -20.47
N GLN A 129 0.88 15.84 -20.75
CA GLN A 129 0.29 16.42 -21.96
C GLN A 129 0.87 15.81 -23.24
N TYR A 130 2.19 15.61 -23.29
CA TYR A 130 2.87 14.93 -24.40
C TYR A 130 2.33 13.50 -24.61
N GLN A 131 2.13 12.74 -23.54
CA GLN A 131 1.54 11.40 -23.61
C GLN A 131 0.08 11.44 -24.09
N CYS A 132 -0.71 12.41 -23.64
CA CYS A 132 -2.08 12.61 -24.12
C CYS A 132 -2.12 13.02 -25.61
N GLN A 133 -1.13 13.77 -26.10
CA GLN A 133 -1.02 14.07 -27.53
C GLN A 133 -0.72 12.81 -28.34
N ARG A 134 0.19 11.96 -27.87
CA ARG A 134 0.51 10.68 -28.52
C ARG A 134 -0.65 9.70 -28.53
N LEU A 135 -1.49 9.72 -27.50
CA LEU A 135 -2.69 8.88 -27.44
C LEU A 135 -3.66 9.17 -28.61
N ARG A 136 -3.64 10.39 -29.17
CA ARG A 136 -4.53 10.80 -30.27
C ARG A 136 -4.29 10.01 -31.56
N ASP A 137 -3.16 9.32 -31.68
CA ASP A 137 -2.89 8.41 -32.80
C ASP A 137 -3.81 7.17 -32.80
N SER A 138 -4.50 6.89 -31.69
CA SER A 138 -5.53 5.86 -31.57
C SER A 138 -6.88 6.46 -31.19
N SER A 139 -7.84 6.45 -32.10
CA SER A 139 -9.21 6.91 -31.83
C SER A 139 -9.91 6.08 -30.75
N ARG A 140 -9.65 4.76 -30.72
CA ARG A 140 -10.23 3.82 -29.75
C ARG A 140 -9.77 4.11 -28.32
N LEU A 141 -8.48 4.38 -28.13
CA LEU A 141 -7.91 4.66 -26.80
C LEU A 141 -8.13 6.11 -26.39
N LEU A 142 -8.20 7.04 -27.35
CA LEU A 142 -8.65 8.41 -27.09
C LEU A 142 -10.10 8.42 -26.57
N PHE A 143 -10.99 7.61 -27.14
CA PHE A 143 -12.36 7.45 -26.63
C PHE A 143 -12.37 7.00 -25.16
N GLU A 144 -11.51 6.05 -24.77
CA GLU A 144 -11.40 5.62 -23.37
C GLU A 144 -10.99 6.75 -22.44
N TYR A 145 -10.00 7.53 -22.86
CA TYR A 145 -9.52 8.69 -22.11
C TYR A 145 -10.60 9.77 -21.97
N ASP A 146 -11.18 10.21 -23.07
CA ASP A 146 -12.17 11.30 -23.08
C ASP A 146 -13.41 10.91 -22.26
N SER A 147 -13.86 9.65 -22.36
CA SER A 147 -15.00 9.14 -21.57
C SER A 147 -14.71 9.17 -20.06
N LEU A 148 -13.49 8.85 -19.64
CA LEU A 148 -13.09 8.92 -18.23
C LEU A 148 -12.91 10.36 -17.73
N LEU A 149 -12.49 11.28 -18.59
CA LEU A 149 -12.35 12.70 -18.26
C LEU A 149 -13.69 13.38 -17.95
N GLU A 150 -14.80 12.88 -18.50
CA GLU A 150 -16.14 13.42 -18.21
C GLU A 150 -16.53 13.28 -16.73
N ASP A 151 -15.98 12.27 -16.04
CA ASP A 151 -16.14 12.13 -14.59
C ASP A 151 -15.03 12.88 -13.83
N PRO A 152 -15.38 13.92 -13.06
CA PRO A 152 -14.38 14.71 -12.32
C PRO A 152 -13.61 13.90 -11.28
N ASN A 153 -14.13 12.75 -10.83
CA ASN A 153 -13.44 11.88 -9.87
C ASN A 153 -12.22 11.18 -10.49
N TYR A 154 -12.27 10.88 -11.79
CA TYR A 154 -11.17 10.20 -12.50
C TYR A 154 -10.25 11.18 -13.22
N GLY A 155 -10.78 12.28 -13.76
CA GLY A 155 -10.00 13.16 -14.65
C GLY A 155 -8.76 13.80 -14.03
N ARG A 156 -8.77 14.12 -12.74
CA ARG A 156 -7.59 14.63 -12.00
C ARG A 156 -6.73 13.53 -11.35
N SER A 157 -7.20 12.30 -11.46
CA SER A 157 -6.71 11.12 -10.77
C SER A 157 -6.27 10.06 -11.77
N MET A 158 -5.85 10.47 -12.97
CA MET A 158 -5.46 9.58 -14.06
C MET A 158 -4.12 9.99 -14.70
N GLU A 159 -3.28 8.99 -14.96
CA GLU A 159 -2.05 9.10 -15.74
C GLU A 159 -2.11 8.14 -16.93
N ILE A 160 -1.47 8.54 -18.02
CA ILE A 160 -1.41 7.76 -19.25
C ILE A 160 0.02 7.68 -19.75
N TYR A 161 0.37 6.49 -20.24
CA TYR A 161 1.57 6.27 -21.02
C TYR A 161 1.18 5.63 -22.36
N ALA A 162 1.49 6.31 -23.45
CA ALA A 162 1.38 5.81 -24.81
C ALA A 162 2.73 5.25 -25.26
N GLY A 163 2.77 3.95 -25.58
CA GLY A 163 3.93 3.28 -26.14
C GLY A 163 4.30 3.84 -27.51
N ARG A 164 5.53 3.58 -27.96
CA ARG A 164 5.90 3.88 -29.35
C ARG A 164 5.26 2.86 -30.26
N LYS A 165 4.78 3.32 -31.40
CA LYS A 165 4.30 2.42 -32.44
C LYS A 165 5.44 1.51 -32.88
N ASN A 166 5.23 0.20 -32.80
CA ASN A 166 6.22 -0.77 -33.25
C ASN A 166 6.45 -0.58 -34.76
N SER A 167 7.71 -0.37 -35.17
CA SER A 167 8.06 -0.09 -36.56
C SER A 167 7.78 -1.26 -37.51
N TRP A 168 7.72 -2.50 -36.99
CA TRP A 168 7.49 -3.71 -37.78
C TRP A 168 6.02 -4.13 -37.79
N THR A 169 5.36 -4.16 -36.63
CA THR A 169 3.96 -4.63 -36.51
C THR A 169 2.95 -3.49 -36.65
N GLY A 170 3.37 -2.25 -36.45
CA GLY A 170 2.48 -1.10 -36.38
C GLY A 170 1.62 -1.08 -35.12
N GLU A 171 1.84 -1.99 -34.16
CA GLU A 171 1.08 -2.05 -32.92
C GLU A 171 1.40 -0.87 -32.02
N PHE A 172 0.36 -0.38 -31.35
CA PHE A 172 0.40 0.73 -30.43
C PHE A 172 -0.16 0.24 -29.10
N SER A 173 0.65 0.33 -28.05
CA SER A 173 0.25 0.00 -26.70
C SER A 173 -0.01 1.27 -25.89
N ALA A 174 -0.92 1.18 -24.94
CA ALA A 174 -1.15 2.26 -23.99
C ALA A 174 -1.40 1.69 -22.60
N ARG A 175 -1.12 2.50 -21.59
CA ARG A 175 -1.42 2.17 -20.20
C ARG A 175 -2.10 3.34 -19.53
N PHE A 176 -3.18 3.02 -18.83
CA PHE A 176 -3.93 3.93 -17.98
C PHE A 176 -3.63 3.55 -16.54
N LEU A 177 -3.35 4.55 -15.70
CA LEU A 177 -3.23 4.38 -14.26
C LEU A 177 -4.22 5.32 -13.59
N LEU A 178 -5.14 4.77 -12.80
CA LEU A 178 -6.18 5.54 -12.12
C LEU A 178 -6.06 5.38 -10.61
N LYS A 179 -6.16 6.50 -9.87
CA LYS A 179 -6.42 6.48 -8.43
C LYS A 179 -7.92 6.30 -8.21
N LEU A 180 -8.29 5.18 -7.59
CA LEU A 180 -9.69 4.82 -7.38
C LEU A 180 -10.31 5.65 -6.24
N PRO A 181 -11.50 6.25 -6.43
CA PRO A 181 -12.18 7.08 -5.43
C PRO A 181 -12.92 6.21 -4.40
N VAL A 182 -12.18 5.41 -3.63
CA VAL A 182 -12.70 4.59 -2.53
C VAL A 182 -12.22 5.17 -1.20
N ASP A 183 -13.13 5.28 -0.23
CA ASP A 183 -12.81 5.78 1.11
C ASP A 183 -12.16 4.67 1.96
N PHE A 184 -10.88 4.88 2.29
CA PHE A 184 -10.09 4.00 3.15
C PHE A 184 -9.87 4.58 4.56
N SER A 185 -10.43 5.75 4.89
CA SER A 185 -10.14 6.47 6.15
C SER A 185 -10.41 5.68 7.44
N ASN A 186 -11.28 4.68 7.36
CA ASN A 186 -11.72 3.87 8.51
C ASN A 186 -11.12 2.46 8.54
N ILE A 187 -10.16 2.13 7.67
CA ILE A 187 -9.49 0.82 7.74
C ILE A 187 -8.70 0.67 9.04
N PRO A 188 -8.52 -0.55 9.56
CA PRO A 188 -7.75 -0.78 10.78
C PRO A 188 -6.29 -0.32 10.62
N ILE A 189 -5.71 0.16 11.72
CA ILE A 189 -4.32 0.62 11.76
C ILE A 189 -3.38 -0.54 11.43
N TYR A 190 -2.44 -0.29 10.53
CA TYR A 190 -1.37 -1.21 10.19
C TYR A 190 -0.08 -0.81 10.90
N LEU A 191 0.40 -1.65 11.83
CA LEU A 191 1.71 -1.47 12.45
C LEU A 191 2.79 -2.15 11.60
N LEU A 192 3.64 -1.34 11.00
CA LEU A 192 4.85 -1.81 10.32
C LEU A 192 5.86 -2.37 11.34
N LYS A 193 6.62 -3.39 10.93
CA LYS A 193 7.73 -3.94 11.72
C LYS A 193 8.83 -2.91 11.98
N ASP A 194 9.03 -2.01 11.03
CA ASP A 194 9.94 -0.89 11.15
C ASP A 194 9.12 0.40 11.22
N THR A 195 9.11 1.04 12.39
CA THR A 195 8.38 2.29 12.63
C THR A 195 8.98 3.48 11.89
N ALA A 196 10.18 3.34 11.30
CA ALA A 196 10.79 4.38 10.47
C ALA A 196 10.27 4.37 9.02
N VAL A 197 9.55 3.32 8.60
CA VAL A 197 8.96 3.23 7.27
C VAL A 197 7.58 3.88 7.29
N ASP A 198 7.40 4.91 6.46
CA ASP A 198 6.10 5.50 6.21
C ASP A 198 5.31 4.57 5.26
N PRO A 199 4.14 4.03 5.67
CA PRO A 199 3.31 3.17 4.82
C PRO A 199 2.75 3.91 3.59
N GLY A 200 2.86 5.24 3.55
CA GLY A 200 2.35 6.06 2.46
C GLY A 200 0.87 6.41 2.64
N GLU A 201 0.31 7.02 1.61
CA GLU A 201 -1.13 7.32 1.58
C GLU A 201 -1.92 6.02 1.31
N ASP A 202 -3.07 5.88 1.97
CA ASP A 202 -3.99 4.76 1.73
C ASP A 202 -4.73 4.95 0.41
N VAL A 203 -4.16 4.35 -0.64
CA VAL A 203 -4.61 4.50 -2.03
C VAL A 203 -4.70 3.15 -2.72
N ALA A 204 -5.71 3.01 -3.59
CA ALA A 204 -5.80 1.93 -4.55
C ALA A 204 -5.60 2.48 -5.97
N LEU A 205 -4.69 1.87 -6.71
CA LEU A 205 -4.37 2.26 -8.09
C LEU A 205 -4.76 1.13 -9.05
N LEU A 206 -5.58 1.45 -10.05
CA LEU A 206 -5.93 0.53 -11.12
C LEU A 206 -5.10 0.86 -12.36
N SER A 207 -4.24 -0.08 -12.76
CA SER A 207 -3.52 -0.01 -14.01
C SER A 207 -4.22 -0.87 -15.06
N VAL A 208 -4.48 -0.32 -16.24
CA VAL A 208 -5.03 -1.07 -17.37
C VAL A 208 -4.08 -0.91 -18.55
N SER A 209 -3.48 -2.02 -18.99
CA SER A 209 -2.58 -2.06 -20.14
C SER A 209 -3.29 -2.60 -21.36
N PHE A 210 -3.23 -1.86 -22.46
CA PHE A 210 -3.71 -2.23 -23.79
C PHE A 210 -2.48 -2.56 -24.63
N GLU A 211 -2.35 -3.81 -25.10
CA GLU A 211 -1.22 -4.22 -25.95
C GLU A 211 -1.44 -3.89 -27.43
N ASP A 212 -2.70 -3.67 -27.84
CA ASP A 212 -3.10 -3.28 -29.17
C ASP A 212 -4.05 -2.07 -29.17
N ALA A 213 -4.08 -1.34 -30.29
CA ALA A 213 -4.89 -0.15 -30.46
C ALA A 213 -6.41 -0.43 -30.45
N GLU A 214 -6.83 -1.66 -30.79
CA GLU A 214 -8.23 -2.06 -30.87
C GLU A 214 -8.80 -2.54 -29.53
N ALA A 215 -7.99 -2.54 -28.47
CA ALA A 215 -8.35 -2.97 -27.13
C ALA A 215 -8.84 -4.42 -27.05
N THR A 216 -8.20 -5.33 -27.81
CA THR A 216 -8.50 -6.77 -27.78
C THR A 216 -7.71 -7.52 -26.70
N GLN A 217 -6.49 -7.06 -26.40
CA GLN A 217 -5.59 -7.60 -25.39
C GLN A 217 -5.44 -6.57 -24.26
N VAL A 218 -6.29 -6.73 -23.23
CA VAL A 218 -6.40 -5.78 -22.11
C VAL A 218 -6.07 -6.48 -20.81
N PHE A 219 -5.11 -5.93 -20.06
CA PHE A 219 -4.59 -6.50 -18.82
C PHE A 219 -4.77 -5.51 -17.65
N PRO A 220 -5.83 -5.67 -16.85
CA PRO A 220 -6.02 -4.89 -15.64
C PRO A 220 -5.20 -5.45 -14.48
N LYS A 221 -4.62 -4.56 -13.67
CA LYS A 221 -3.88 -4.86 -12.44
C LYS A 221 -4.26 -3.84 -11.37
N LEU A 222 -4.61 -4.33 -10.17
CA LEU A 222 -4.92 -3.48 -9.02
C LEU A 222 -3.75 -3.50 -8.04
N TYR A 223 -3.23 -2.32 -7.73
CA TYR A 223 -2.22 -2.10 -6.70
C TYR A 223 -2.88 -1.46 -5.48
N LEU A 224 -2.48 -1.90 -4.30
CA LEU A 224 -3.02 -1.44 -3.02
C LEU A 224 -1.87 -0.94 -2.15
N SER A 225 -2.11 0.10 -1.36
CA SER A 225 -1.17 0.49 -0.30
C SER A 225 -0.95 -0.66 0.69
N PRO A 226 0.20 -0.73 1.38
CA PRO A 226 0.47 -1.78 2.36
C PRO A 226 -0.62 -1.94 3.43
N SER A 227 -1.19 -0.82 3.91
CA SER A 227 -2.27 -0.85 4.91
C SER A 227 -3.54 -1.50 4.35
N ILE A 228 -3.94 -1.14 3.12
CA ILE A 228 -5.13 -1.69 2.47
C ILE A 228 -4.90 -3.17 2.13
N GLU A 229 -3.73 -3.52 1.60
CA GLU A 229 -3.38 -4.91 1.31
C GLU A 229 -3.46 -5.77 2.57
N HIS A 230 -2.92 -5.29 3.70
CA HIS A 230 -3.02 -5.98 4.98
C HIS A 230 -4.46 -6.11 5.46
N ALA A 231 -5.24 -5.03 5.41
CA ALA A 231 -6.64 -5.01 5.84
C ALA A 231 -7.50 -5.99 5.04
N LEU A 232 -7.21 -6.16 3.75
CA LEU A 232 -7.93 -7.09 2.85
C LEU A 232 -7.42 -8.53 2.89
N GLY A 233 -6.39 -8.84 3.70
CA GLY A 233 -5.85 -10.20 3.86
C GLY A 233 -4.79 -10.60 2.84
N GLY A 234 -4.07 -9.63 2.28
CA GLY A 234 -3.01 -9.82 1.28
C GLY A 234 -3.48 -9.70 -0.17
N SER A 235 -2.56 -9.44 -1.09
CA SER A 235 -2.81 -9.33 -2.54
C SER A 235 -3.50 -10.57 -3.14
N SER A 236 -3.27 -11.77 -2.59
CA SER A 236 -3.92 -13.00 -3.07
C SER A 236 -5.40 -13.13 -2.68
N ALA A 237 -5.90 -12.33 -1.73
CA ALA A 237 -7.29 -12.39 -1.27
C ALA A 237 -8.25 -11.54 -2.13
N LEU A 238 -7.71 -10.73 -3.04
CA LEU A 238 -8.47 -9.83 -3.91
C LEU A 238 -8.25 -10.18 -5.38
N HIS A 239 -9.30 -10.68 -6.02
CA HIS A 239 -9.36 -10.80 -7.47
C HIS A 239 -10.33 -9.75 -8.01
N ILE A 240 -9.88 -9.00 -9.01
CA ILE A 240 -10.71 -8.08 -9.80
C ILE A 240 -11.28 -8.82 -11.00
N PRO A 241 -12.45 -8.41 -11.52
CA PRO A 241 -13.00 -8.98 -12.75
C PRO A 241 -12.04 -8.77 -13.92
N ALA A 242 -12.00 -9.74 -14.85
CA ALA A 242 -11.30 -9.55 -16.12
C ALA A 242 -11.97 -8.44 -16.93
N PHE A 243 -11.20 -7.76 -17.78
CA PHE A 243 -11.76 -6.74 -18.66
C PHE A 243 -12.66 -7.41 -19.73
N PRO A 244 -13.92 -6.98 -19.90
CA PRO A 244 -14.83 -7.62 -20.83
C PRO A 244 -14.43 -7.33 -22.29
N SER A 245 -14.59 -8.32 -23.16
CA SER A 245 -14.32 -8.17 -24.60
C SER A 245 -15.21 -7.10 -25.22
N GLY A 246 -14.59 -6.10 -25.86
CA GLY A 246 -15.30 -4.94 -26.41
C GLY A 246 -15.86 -3.97 -25.37
N GLY A 247 -15.49 -4.14 -24.09
CA GLY A 247 -15.88 -3.21 -23.03
C GLY A 247 -15.09 -1.91 -23.05
N CYS A 248 -15.48 -1.00 -22.16
CA CYS A 248 -14.83 0.29 -21.95
C CYS A 248 -14.48 0.52 -20.46
N LEU A 249 -13.51 1.39 -20.22
CA LEU A 249 -13.04 1.76 -18.90
C LEU A 249 -14.13 2.47 -18.09
N ILE A 250 -14.95 3.30 -18.72
CA ILE A 250 -16.01 4.05 -18.03
C ILE A 250 -17.06 3.13 -17.38
N ASP A 251 -17.27 1.92 -17.93
CA ASP A 251 -18.13 0.89 -17.32
C ASP A 251 -17.34 -0.05 -16.39
N TYR A 252 -16.07 -0.33 -16.70
CA TYR A 252 -15.25 -1.27 -15.94
C TYR A 252 -14.76 -0.70 -14.60
N VAL A 253 -14.27 0.55 -14.59
CA VAL A 253 -13.71 1.20 -13.40
C VAL A 253 -14.75 1.27 -12.26
N PRO A 254 -16.01 1.68 -12.48
CA PRO A 254 -17.03 1.68 -11.43
C PRO A 254 -17.30 0.29 -10.82
N GLN A 255 -17.22 -0.78 -11.62
CA GLN A 255 -17.40 -2.15 -11.12
C GLN A 255 -16.27 -2.54 -10.15
N VAL A 256 -15.02 -2.18 -10.48
CA VAL A 256 -13.87 -2.40 -9.60
C VAL A 256 -14.00 -1.57 -8.32
N CYS A 257 -14.38 -0.29 -8.44
CA CYS A 257 -14.65 0.58 -7.30
C CYS A 257 -15.72 0.02 -6.37
N GLN A 258 -16.83 -0.49 -6.92
CA GLN A 258 -17.91 -1.08 -6.13
C GLN A 258 -17.46 -2.36 -5.41
N LEU A 259 -16.72 -3.23 -6.11
CA LEU A 259 -16.16 -4.45 -5.51
C LEU A 259 -15.24 -4.11 -4.33
N LEU A 260 -14.33 -3.16 -4.54
CA LEU A 260 -13.38 -2.73 -3.51
C LEU A 260 -14.10 -2.07 -2.33
N THR A 261 -15.06 -1.19 -2.59
CA THR A 261 -15.89 -0.53 -1.57
C THR A 261 -16.61 -1.57 -0.70
N ASN A 262 -17.26 -2.57 -1.32
CA ASN A 262 -17.95 -3.62 -0.58
C ASN A 262 -17.01 -4.42 0.33
N LYS A 263 -15.79 -4.72 -0.14
CA LYS A 263 -14.78 -5.43 0.67
C LYS A 263 -14.25 -4.58 1.81
N VAL A 264 -13.97 -3.29 1.57
CA VAL A 264 -13.53 -2.35 2.61
C VAL A 264 -14.59 -2.24 3.70
N GLN A 265 -15.87 -2.06 3.34
CA GLN A 265 -16.97 -2.02 4.29
C GLN A 265 -17.09 -3.31 5.11
N TYR A 266 -16.91 -4.47 4.47
CA TYR A 266 -16.91 -5.76 5.16
C TYR A 266 -15.78 -5.87 6.20
N VAL A 267 -14.58 -5.42 5.86
CA VAL A 267 -13.43 -5.42 6.78
C VAL A 267 -13.66 -4.46 7.96
N ILE A 268 -14.14 -3.26 7.70
CA ILE A 268 -14.45 -2.26 8.74
C ILE A 268 -15.52 -2.82 9.70
N GLN A 269 -16.58 -3.43 9.17
CA GLN A 269 -17.61 -4.04 9.99
C GLN A 269 -17.06 -5.18 10.86
N GLY A 270 -16.25 -6.08 10.26
CA GLY A 270 -15.59 -7.16 10.98
C GLY A 270 -14.68 -6.64 12.10
N TYR A 271 -13.90 -5.59 11.83
CA TYR A 271 -13.06 -4.93 12.81
C TYR A 271 -13.85 -4.37 13.99
N HIS A 272 -14.94 -3.62 13.74
CA HIS A 272 -15.79 -3.10 14.81
C HIS A 272 -16.42 -4.23 15.64
N LYS A 273 -16.83 -5.32 14.98
CA LYS A 273 -17.38 -6.49 15.68
C LYS A 273 -16.32 -7.16 16.55
N ARG A 274 -15.09 -7.35 16.07
CA ARG A 274 -13.99 -7.89 16.87
C ARG A 274 -13.70 -7.00 18.08
N ARG A 275 -13.65 -5.68 17.88
CA ARG A 275 -13.46 -4.71 18.96
C ARG A 275 -14.58 -4.79 20.01
N GLU A 276 -15.83 -4.90 19.57
CA GLU A 276 -17.00 -5.08 20.46
C GLU A 276 -16.87 -6.38 21.29
N TYR A 277 -16.50 -7.49 20.64
CA TYR A 277 -16.28 -8.78 21.29
C TYR A 277 -15.20 -8.68 22.38
N ILE A 278 -14.01 -8.17 22.01
CA ILE A 278 -12.90 -8.02 22.95
C ILE A 278 -13.29 -7.10 24.11
N ALA A 279 -13.92 -5.96 23.83
CA ALA A 279 -14.36 -5.03 24.88
C ALA A 279 -15.35 -5.69 25.86
N ALA A 280 -16.29 -6.51 25.37
CA ALA A 280 -17.19 -7.25 26.23
C ALA A 280 -16.45 -8.30 27.08
N PHE A 281 -15.49 -9.02 26.50
CA PHE A 281 -14.68 -9.97 27.27
C PHE A 281 -13.82 -9.27 28.34
N LEU A 282 -13.22 -8.12 28.02
CA LEU A 282 -12.50 -7.30 29.00
C LEU A 282 -13.43 -6.82 30.13
N SER A 283 -14.68 -6.48 29.83
CA SER A 283 -15.66 -6.09 30.85
C SER A 283 -16.06 -7.26 31.77
N HIS A 284 -16.29 -8.45 31.22
CA HIS A 284 -16.74 -9.62 31.97
C HIS A 284 -15.62 -10.37 32.71
N PHE A 285 -14.40 -10.34 32.17
CA PHE A 285 -13.25 -11.12 32.63
C PHE A 285 -12.01 -10.26 32.95
N GLY A 286 -12.14 -8.94 33.04
CA GLY A 286 -11.02 -7.98 33.09
C GLY A 286 -9.94 -8.25 34.13
N MET A 287 -10.32 -8.84 35.28
CA MET A 287 -9.37 -9.20 36.35
C MET A 287 -8.45 -10.36 36.01
N GLY A 288 -8.75 -11.14 34.97
CA GLY A 288 -8.00 -12.30 34.52
C GLY A 288 -7.42 -12.15 33.12
N VAL A 289 -7.30 -10.93 32.60
CA VAL A 289 -6.73 -10.70 31.27
C VAL A 289 -5.20 -10.81 31.34
N VAL A 290 -4.62 -11.63 30.45
CA VAL A 290 -3.16 -11.77 30.32
C VAL A 290 -2.64 -10.84 29.23
N GLU A 291 -3.22 -10.96 28.03
CA GLU A 291 -2.87 -10.14 26.86
C GLU A 291 -4.03 -10.13 25.85
N TYR A 292 -4.04 -9.14 24.96
CA TYR A 292 -4.93 -9.11 23.80
C TYR A 292 -4.31 -8.28 22.67
N ASP A 293 -4.76 -8.54 21.45
CA ASP A 293 -4.39 -7.74 20.29
C ASP A 293 -5.11 -6.38 20.32
N ALA A 294 -4.39 -5.34 20.75
CA ALA A 294 -4.92 -3.98 20.88
C ALA A 294 -5.08 -3.24 19.55
N VAL A 295 -4.61 -3.82 18.44
CA VAL A 295 -4.62 -3.19 17.12
C VAL A 295 -5.68 -3.82 16.23
N GLY A 296 -5.62 -5.14 16.02
CA GLY A 296 -6.53 -5.88 15.13
C GLY A 296 -7.71 -6.54 15.83
N PHE A 297 -7.67 -6.62 17.17
CA PHE A 297 -8.63 -7.33 18.00
C PHE A 297 -8.81 -8.80 17.58
N THR A 298 -7.76 -9.43 17.07
CA THR A 298 -7.81 -10.81 16.56
C THR A 298 -7.56 -11.87 17.62
N LYS A 299 -6.96 -11.50 18.76
CA LYS A 299 -6.55 -12.43 19.82
C LYS A 299 -6.81 -11.90 21.22
N LEU A 300 -7.10 -12.81 22.15
CA LEU A 300 -7.24 -12.57 23.58
C LEU A 300 -6.76 -13.80 24.36
N THR A 301 -6.01 -13.58 25.44
CA THR A 301 -5.63 -14.62 26.39
C THR A 301 -6.14 -14.25 27.78
N LEU A 302 -6.87 -15.17 28.40
CA LEU A 302 -7.39 -15.05 29.77
C LEU A 302 -6.75 -16.11 30.67
N LEU A 303 -6.43 -15.73 31.91
CA LEU A 303 -6.08 -16.61 33.01
C LEU A 303 -7.28 -16.73 33.95
N LEU A 304 -7.81 -17.94 34.08
CA LEU A 304 -8.99 -18.25 34.89
C LEU A 304 -8.66 -19.33 35.92
N MET A 305 -9.51 -19.42 36.94
CA MET A 305 -9.37 -20.39 38.03
C MET A 305 -10.66 -21.18 38.24
N TRP A 306 -10.52 -22.49 38.41
CA TRP A 306 -11.62 -23.41 38.73
C TRP A 306 -11.18 -24.36 39.86
N LYS A 307 -11.79 -24.25 41.05
CA LYS A 307 -11.46 -25.10 42.21
C LYS A 307 -9.93 -25.22 42.44
N ASP A 308 -9.28 -24.07 42.58
CA ASP A 308 -7.82 -23.92 42.77
C ASP A 308 -6.92 -24.38 41.60
N PHE A 309 -7.52 -24.78 40.47
CA PHE A 309 -6.79 -25.08 39.24
C PHE A 309 -6.79 -23.85 38.31
N CYS A 310 -5.61 -23.30 38.04
CA CYS A 310 -5.45 -22.20 37.08
C CYS A 310 -5.26 -22.73 35.66
N PHE A 311 -5.84 -22.06 34.68
CA PHE A 311 -5.74 -22.43 33.27
C PHE A 311 -5.85 -21.20 32.38
N LEU A 312 -5.30 -21.31 31.17
CA LEU A 312 -5.39 -20.28 30.15
C LEU A 312 -6.51 -20.61 29.17
N VAL A 313 -7.17 -19.56 28.68
CA VAL A 313 -8.08 -19.61 27.53
C VAL A 313 -7.59 -18.62 26.49
N HIS A 314 -7.17 -19.13 25.34
CA HIS A 314 -6.85 -18.33 24.17
C HIS A 314 -8.08 -18.26 23.26
N VAL A 315 -8.41 -17.06 22.81
CA VAL A 315 -9.49 -16.79 21.88
C VAL A 315 -8.88 -16.22 20.60
N ASP A 316 -9.04 -16.94 19.50
CA ASP A 316 -8.62 -16.51 18.17
C ASP A 316 -9.86 -16.15 17.33
N LEU A 317 -9.97 -14.89 16.92
CA LEU A 317 -11.06 -14.39 16.09
C LEU A 317 -10.68 -14.49 14.60
N PRO A 318 -11.49 -15.16 13.76
CA PRO A 318 -11.20 -15.33 12.34
C PRO A 318 -11.40 -14.04 11.53
N LEU A 319 -10.84 -14.01 10.31
CA LEU A 319 -10.96 -12.88 9.39
C LEU A 319 -12.43 -12.50 9.10
N TYR A 320 -13.28 -13.49 8.89
CA TYR A 320 -14.70 -13.31 8.59
C TYR A 320 -15.59 -13.26 9.85
N PHE A 321 -15.04 -12.96 11.03
CA PHE A 321 -15.84 -12.69 12.23
C PHE A 321 -16.81 -11.51 11.98
N PRO A 322 -18.10 -11.58 12.37
CA PRO A 322 -18.73 -12.60 13.22
C PRO A 322 -19.35 -13.79 12.46
N ARG A 323 -19.26 -13.86 11.12
CA ARG A 323 -19.83 -14.99 10.36
C ARG A 323 -19.20 -16.31 10.82
N ASP A 324 -17.88 -16.33 10.90
CA ASP A 324 -17.12 -17.48 11.33
C ASP A 324 -16.93 -17.44 12.86
N GLN A 325 -17.13 -18.58 13.52
CA GLN A 325 -17.04 -18.70 14.97
C GLN A 325 -15.60 -18.54 15.47
N PRO A 326 -15.36 -17.83 16.59
CA PRO A 326 -14.05 -17.78 17.23
C PRO A 326 -13.54 -19.17 17.64
N THR A 327 -12.23 -19.37 17.61
CA THR A 327 -11.63 -20.60 18.14
C THR A 327 -11.24 -20.38 19.60
N LEU A 328 -11.63 -21.30 20.47
CA LEU A 328 -11.26 -21.28 21.90
C LEU A 328 -10.21 -22.37 22.15
N THR A 329 -9.10 -22.04 22.79
CA THR A 329 -8.07 -23.01 23.15
C THR A 329 -7.85 -22.97 24.66
N PHE A 330 -8.18 -24.06 25.34
CA PHE A 330 -7.92 -24.24 26.76
C PHE A 330 -6.52 -24.81 26.94
N GLN A 331 -5.70 -24.23 27.80
CA GLN A 331 -4.33 -24.66 28.04
C GLN A 331 -4.06 -24.78 29.55
N SER A 332 -3.41 -25.89 29.94
CA SER A 332 -2.97 -26.09 31.30
C SER A 332 -1.63 -25.41 31.51
N ILE A 333 -1.41 -24.81 32.67
CA ILE A 333 -0.12 -24.24 33.06
C ILE A 333 0.77 -25.22 33.82
N TYR A 334 0.29 -26.45 34.05
CA TYR A 334 0.96 -27.46 34.88
C TYR A 334 1.37 -28.71 34.11
N HIS A 335 0.74 -28.99 32.97
CA HIS A 335 0.88 -30.27 32.29
C HIS A 335 1.52 -30.11 30.91
N PHE A 336 2.46 -30.99 30.59
CA PHE A 336 3.15 -31.07 29.31
C PHE A 336 2.78 -32.35 28.56
N THR A 337 2.76 -32.28 27.24
CA THR A 337 2.62 -33.43 26.34
C THR A 337 3.95 -34.17 26.21
N SER A 338 3.94 -35.34 25.57
CA SER A 338 5.16 -36.10 25.25
C SER A 338 6.15 -35.34 24.36
N SER A 339 5.71 -34.31 23.63
CA SER A 339 6.57 -33.44 22.81
C SER A 339 7.15 -32.24 23.58
N GLY A 340 6.87 -32.12 24.88
CA GLY A 340 7.35 -31.02 25.72
C GLY A 340 6.57 -29.71 25.55
N GLN A 341 5.44 -29.73 24.85
CA GLN A 341 4.52 -28.58 24.74
C GLN A 341 3.50 -28.61 25.88
N LEU A 342 2.96 -27.46 26.28
CA LEU A 342 1.87 -27.43 27.26
C LEU A 342 0.63 -28.15 26.72
N TYR A 343 -0.03 -28.91 27.60
CA TYR A 343 -1.28 -29.59 27.26
C TYR A 343 -2.37 -28.56 26.95
N SER A 344 -2.98 -28.69 25.78
CA SER A 344 -4.07 -27.81 25.34
C SER A 344 -5.13 -28.55 24.55
N GLN A 345 -6.37 -28.08 24.60
CA GLN A 345 -7.48 -28.57 23.78
C GLN A 345 -8.17 -27.42 23.06
N VAL A 346 -8.35 -27.60 21.74
CA VAL A 346 -8.99 -26.63 20.86
C VAL A 346 -10.48 -26.94 20.72
N GLN A 347 -11.33 -25.96 20.96
CA GLN A 347 -12.78 -26.01 20.85
C GLN A 347 -13.25 -25.10 19.71
N LYS A 348 -13.77 -25.75 18.66
CA LYS A 348 -14.37 -25.09 17.49
C LYS A 348 -15.88 -25.29 17.38
N SER A 349 -16.46 -26.12 18.26
CA SER A 349 -17.88 -26.43 18.26
C SER A 349 -18.45 -26.19 19.65
N TYR A 350 -19.00 -24.99 19.84
CA TYR A 350 -19.70 -24.56 21.06
C TYR A 350 -20.87 -23.66 20.67
N PRO A 351 -21.86 -23.42 21.56
CA PRO A 351 -23.01 -22.60 21.23
C PRO A 351 -22.60 -21.21 20.72
N TYR A 352 -22.98 -20.89 19.48
CA TYR A 352 -22.62 -19.64 18.82
C TYR A 352 -23.73 -19.16 17.88
N SER A 353 -23.93 -17.85 17.82
CA SER A 353 -24.72 -17.20 16.80
C SER A 353 -24.01 -15.94 16.32
N PRO A 354 -23.84 -15.75 15.00
CA PRO A 354 -23.21 -14.54 14.44
C PRO A 354 -24.04 -13.27 14.71
N ARG A 355 -25.28 -13.41 15.21
CA ARG A 355 -26.20 -12.30 15.50
C ARG A 355 -26.09 -11.78 16.94
N TRP A 356 -25.36 -12.46 17.81
CA TRP A 356 -25.20 -12.02 19.19
C TRP A 356 -24.35 -10.74 19.26
N ASP A 357 -24.61 -9.94 20.29
CA ASP A 357 -23.72 -8.83 20.66
C ASP A 357 -22.55 -9.35 21.51
N GLY A 358 -21.57 -8.48 21.78
CA GLY A 358 -20.39 -8.86 22.57
C GLY A 358 -20.75 -9.40 23.96
N ASN A 359 -21.76 -8.84 24.61
CA ASN A 359 -22.16 -9.22 25.97
C ASN A 359 -22.80 -10.60 26.02
N GLU A 360 -23.70 -10.91 25.10
CA GLU A 360 -24.31 -12.24 24.99
C GLU A 360 -23.25 -13.28 24.63
N MET A 361 -22.32 -12.96 23.72
CA MET A 361 -21.19 -13.85 23.41
C MET A 361 -20.33 -14.14 24.64
N ALA A 362 -19.98 -13.12 25.44
CA ALA A 362 -19.19 -13.27 26.66
C ALA A 362 -19.92 -14.11 27.73
N LYS A 363 -21.24 -13.90 27.89
CA LYS A 363 -22.08 -14.68 28.82
C LYS A 363 -22.13 -16.14 28.42
N ARG A 364 -22.36 -16.44 27.13
CA ARG A 364 -22.40 -17.80 26.60
C ARG A 364 -21.05 -18.50 26.70
N ALA A 365 -19.96 -17.76 26.47
CA ALA A 365 -18.61 -18.28 26.68
C ALA A 365 -18.37 -18.63 28.16
N LYS A 366 -18.79 -17.78 29.11
CA LYS A 366 -18.69 -18.07 30.55
C LYS A 366 -19.43 -19.35 30.94
N ASP A 367 -20.64 -19.54 30.41
CA ASP A 367 -21.43 -20.75 30.67
C ASP A 367 -20.75 -21.99 30.08
N TYR A 368 -20.21 -21.89 28.86
CA TYR A 368 -19.44 -22.96 28.23
C TYR A 368 -18.14 -23.29 28.98
N PHE A 369 -17.41 -22.27 29.47
CA PHE A 369 -16.20 -22.48 30.27
C PHE A 369 -16.49 -23.31 31.51
N LYS A 370 -17.59 -22.99 32.22
CA LYS A 370 -18.02 -23.75 33.40
C LYS A 370 -18.40 -25.19 33.09
N SER A 371 -19.01 -25.45 31.92
CA SER A 371 -19.39 -26.82 31.56
C SER A 371 -18.20 -27.64 31.05
N PHE A 372 -17.23 -27.01 30.40
CA PHE A 372 -16.12 -27.70 29.75
C PHE A 372 -14.89 -27.88 30.65
N ILE A 373 -14.62 -26.96 31.59
CA ILE A 373 -13.41 -26.99 32.41
C ILE A 373 -13.19 -28.31 33.18
N PRO A 374 -14.20 -29.02 33.73
CA PRO A 374 -13.95 -30.29 34.41
C PRO A 374 -13.42 -31.35 33.45
N GLN A 375 -13.98 -31.42 32.23
CA GLN A 375 -13.57 -32.37 31.20
C GLN A 375 -12.14 -32.06 30.72
N PHE A 376 -11.82 -30.78 30.54
CA PHE A 376 -10.47 -30.35 30.20
C PHE A 376 -9.45 -30.74 31.28
N GLN A 377 -9.80 -30.52 32.56
CA GLN A 377 -8.93 -30.84 33.68
C GLN A 377 -8.68 -32.36 33.80
N GLU A 378 -9.70 -33.19 33.68
CA GLU A 378 -9.56 -34.66 33.63
C GLU A 378 -8.67 -35.10 32.45
N GLY A 379 -8.89 -34.52 31.27
CA GLY A 379 -8.07 -34.77 30.09
C GLY A 379 -6.60 -34.40 30.27
N ALA A 380 -6.32 -33.29 30.98
CA ALA A 380 -4.97 -32.85 31.29
C ALA A 380 -4.25 -33.80 32.25
N PHE A 381 -4.93 -34.29 33.28
CA PHE A 381 -4.36 -35.29 34.20
C PHE A 381 -4.15 -36.66 33.53
N ALA A 382 -5.05 -37.06 32.63
CA ALA A 382 -4.96 -38.37 31.98
C ALA A 382 -3.83 -38.44 30.93
N ASN A 383 -3.59 -37.33 30.22
CA ASN A 383 -2.71 -37.32 29.04
C ASN A 383 -1.44 -36.47 29.23
N GLY A 384 -1.44 -35.57 30.21
CA GLY A 384 -0.34 -34.66 30.49
C GLY A 384 0.57 -35.19 31.60
N LYS A 385 1.85 -34.79 31.54
CA LYS A 385 2.83 -35.02 32.59
C LYS A 385 3.08 -33.70 33.33
N LEU A 386 3.16 -33.77 34.66
CA LEU A 386 3.56 -32.62 35.50
C LEU A 386 5.00 -32.19 35.21
#